data_AF-A0A1H7GLE3-F1
#
_entry.id   AF-A0A1H7GLE3-F1
#
_cell.length_a   1.000
_cell.length_b   1.000
_cell.length_c   1.000
_cell.angle_alpha   90.00
_cell.angle_beta   90.00
_cell.angle_gamma   90.00
#
_symmetry.space_group_name_H-M   'P 1'
#
loop_
_entity.id
_entity.type
_entity.pdbx_description
1 polymer ?
#
loop_
_entity_poly.entity_id
_entity_poly.type
_entity_poly.pdbx_seq_one_letter_code
_entity_poly.pdbx_strand_id
1 'polypeptide(L)'
;MSPELTRRTFISTTAAISTILLAGCNARVPHIGFSGDVESNIELIGRRVPEAPERAKVIPLSDSRIPDESLIRETVKSAIDESPAHAGVKKSEKKALQSTLDSLPKHTNSNEPAESGWYIEHQKSVVHVSKYILD
;
A
#
# COMPACT_ATOMS: atom_id res chain seq x y z
N MET A 1 -76.58 -4.86 33.20
CA MET A 1 -77.19 -4.45 31.92
C MET A 1 -76.32 -4.93 30.78
N SER A 2 -76.98 -5.48 29.78
CA SER A 2 -76.49 -6.20 28.61
C SER A 2 -75.51 -5.43 27.71
N PRO A 3 -74.82 -6.15 26.81
CA PRO A 3 -73.60 -5.75 26.14
C PRO A 3 -73.86 -5.13 24.76
N GLU A 4 -72.87 -4.48 24.15
CA GLU A 4 -72.81 -4.39 22.69
C GLU A 4 -71.42 -4.73 22.15
N LEU A 5 -71.45 -5.76 21.30
CA LEU A 5 -70.44 -6.15 20.34
C LEU A 5 -70.19 -5.00 19.36
N THR A 6 -68.96 -4.88 18.86
CA THR A 6 -68.72 -4.96 17.41
C THR A 6 -67.34 -5.55 17.15
N ARG A 7 -67.34 -6.77 16.60
CA ARG A 7 -66.20 -7.41 15.94
C ARG A 7 -65.75 -6.57 14.74
N ARG A 8 -64.45 -6.54 14.45
CA ARG A 8 -63.92 -6.90 13.12
C ARG A 8 -62.42 -7.20 13.19
N THR A 9 -62.13 -8.45 12.90
CA THR A 9 -60.83 -9.09 12.68
C THR A 9 -60.11 -8.48 11.48
N PHE A 10 -58.80 -8.24 11.59
CA PHE A 10 -57.88 -8.43 10.47
C PHE A 10 -56.58 -9.06 10.98
N ILE A 11 -56.26 -10.19 10.35
CA ILE A 11 -55.06 -10.99 10.50
C ILE A 11 -53.94 -10.31 9.71
N SER A 12 -52.73 -10.19 10.26
CA SER A 12 -51.48 -10.55 9.58
C SER A 12 -50.26 -10.16 10.41
N THR A 13 -49.60 -11.17 10.96
CA THR A 13 -48.17 -11.45 10.78
C THR A 13 -47.32 -10.33 10.17
N THR A 14 -46.30 -9.85 10.89
CA THR A 14 -44.88 -9.99 10.49
C THR A 14 -43.93 -9.34 11.51
N ALA A 15 -42.83 -10.05 11.76
CA ALA A 15 -41.74 -9.67 12.62
C ALA A 15 -40.98 -8.45 12.08
N ALA A 16 -40.68 -7.49 12.95
CA ALA A 16 -39.61 -6.53 12.71
C ALA A 16 -38.35 -7.05 13.41
N ILE A 17 -37.60 -7.88 12.68
CA ILE A 17 -36.20 -8.19 12.98
C ILE A 17 -35.43 -6.89 12.76
N SER A 18 -34.87 -6.34 13.84
CA SER A 18 -33.93 -5.22 13.78
C SER A 18 -32.72 -5.62 12.93
N THR A 19 -32.72 -5.22 11.66
CA THR A 19 -31.53 -5.25 10.81
C THR A 19 -30.59 -4.17 11.29
N ILE A 20 -29.52 -4.58 11.97
CA ILE A 20 -28.36 -3.73 12.15
C ILE A 20 -27.74 -3.56 10.77
N LEU A 21 -27.94 -2.37 10.19
CA LEU A 21 -27.14 -1.85 9.08
C LEU A 21 -25.70 -1.66 9.57
N LEU A 22 -24.89 -2.72 9.53
CA LEU A 22 -23.45 -2.51 9.38
C LEU A 22 -23.20 -2.12 7.93
N ALA A 23 -23.08 -0.81 7.75
CA ALA A 23 -22.55 -0.18 6.56
C ALA A 23 -21.32 -0.95 6.04
N GLY A 24 -21.31 -1.17 4.72
CA GLY A 24 -20.28 -1.91 4.03
C GLY A 24 -18.88 -1.41 4.35
N CYS A 25 -18.18 -2.16 5.19
CA CYS A 25 -16.75 -2.30 5.05
C CYS A 25 -16.53 -3.02 3.71
N ASN A 26 -16.18 -2.26 2.68
CA ASN A 26 -15.45 -2.80 1.53
C ASN A 26 -14.08 -3.28 2.04
N ALA A 27 -14.07 -4.36 2.82
CA ALA A 27 -12.89 -5.16 3.04
C ALA A 27 -12.61 -5.84 1.72
N ARG A 28 -11.85 -5.14 0.88
CA ARG A 28 -11.13 -5.70 -0.26
C ARG A 28 -10.27 -6.80 0.35
N VAL A 29 -10.78 -8.03 0.33
CA VAL A 29 -10.03 -9.22 0.69
C VAL A 29 -8.76 -9.13 -0.15
N PRO A 30 -7.55 -9.01 0.45
CA PRO A 30 -6.35 -9.15 -0.34
C PRO A 30 -6.45 -10.54 -0.94
N HIS A 31 -6.43 -10.61 -2.27
CA HIS A 31 -6.16 -11.85 -2.96
C HIS A 31 -4.78 -12.30 -2.48
N ILE A 32 -4.73 -13.10 -1.42
CA ILE A 32 -3.57 -13.92 -1.09
C ILE A 32 -3.55 -14.98 -2.19
N GLY A 33 -3.08 -14.56 -3.36
CA GLY A 33 -2.61 -15.46 -4.38
C GLY A 33 -1.42 -16.19 -3.77
N PHE A 34 -1.68 -17.37 -3.20
CA PHE A 34 -0.72 -18.46 -3.17
C PHE A 34 -0.48 -18.93 -4.63
N SER A 35 0.06 -18.02 -5.43
CA SER A 35 0.77 -18.38 -6.64
C SER A 35 2.23 -18.54 -6.20
N GLY A 36 2.92 -19.56 -6.68
CA GLY A 36 4.32 -19.83 -6.34
C GLY A 36 5.29 -18.76 -6.86
N ASP A 37 5.08 -17.51 -6.48
CA ASP A 37 5.98 -16.40 -6.69
C ASP A 37 7.20 -16.64 -5.82
N VAL A 38 8.18 -17.32 -6.40
CA VAL A 38 9.48 -17.49 -5.78
C VAL A 38 10.04 -16.09 -5.58
N GLU A 39 10.15 -15.67 -4.32
CA GLU A 39 10.79 -14.42 -3.96
C GLU A 39 12.21 -14.39 -4.54
N SER A 40 12.60 -13.22 -5.04
CA SER A 40 13.97 -12.99 -5.45
C SER A 40 14.82 -12.71 -4.21
N ASN A 41 16.13 -12.73 -4.39
CA ASN A 41 17.07 -12.36 -3.34
C ASN A 41 17.21 -10.83 -3.21
N ILE A 42 16.15 -10.07 -3.50
CA ILE A 42 16.16 -8.61 -3.46
C ILE A 42 15.00 -8.14 -2.60
N GLU A 43 15.30 -7.18 -1.73
CA GLU A 43 14.34 -6.48 -0.90
C GLU A 43 14.43 -4.97 -1.18
N LEU A 44 13.28 -4.32 -1.30
CA LEU A 44 13.17 -2.87 -1.28
C LEU A 44 12.83 -2.41 0.12
N ILE A 45 13.54 -1.39 0.60
CA ILE A 45 13.30 -0.78 1.89
C ILE A 45 13.01 0.70 1.69
N GLY A 46 11.81 1.12 2.07
CA GLY A 46 11.39 2.52 2.11
C GLY A 46 11.48 3.06 3.53
N ARG A 47 12.21 4.16 3.71
CA ARG A 47 12.33 4.86 4.99
C ARG A 47 11.85 6.29 4.83
N ARG A 48 10.88 6.70 5.65
CA ARG A 48 10.55 8.13 5.74
C ARG A 48 11.74 8.87 6.34
N VAL A 49 12.18 9.90 5.65
CA VAL A 49 13.26 10.79 6.11
C VAL A 49 12.71 12.20 6.32
N PRO A 50 13.22 12.95 7.32
CA PRO A 50 12.77 14.31 7.57
C PRO A 50 13.08 15.25 6.39
N GLU A 51 14.25 15.07 5.77
CA GLU A 51 14.70 15.84 4.62
C GLU A 51 15.65 14.99 3.76
N ALA A 52 15.73 15.29 2.46
CA ALA A 52 16.71 14.68 1.57
C ALA A 52 18.08 15.36 1.74
N PRO A 53 19.21 14.63 1.59
CA PRO A 53 20.54 15.25 1.54
C PRO A 53 20.63 16.34 0.47
N GLU A 54 21.42 17.40 0.69
CA GLU A 54 21.52 18.57 -0.21
C GLU A 54 21.85 18.21 -1.68
N ARG A 55 22.55 17.10 -1.90
CA ARG A 55 22.98 16.64 -3.23
C ARG A 55 22.09 15.54 -3.81
N ALA A 56 21.07 15.10 -3.07
CA ALA A 56 20.13 14.10 -3.53
C ALA A 56 19.06 14.76 -4.41
N LYS A 57 18.82 14.19 -5.59
CA LYS A 57 17.71 14.62 -6.43
C LYS A 57 16.43 13.93 -5.96
N VAL A 58 15.51 14.71 -5.42
CA VAL A 58 14.18 14.23 -5.04
C VAL A 58 13.29 14.14 -6.28
N ILE A 59 12.59 13.03 -6.44
CA ILE A 59 11.63 12.82 -7.53
C ILE A 59 10.22 12.69 -6.96
N PRO A 60 9.18 13.27 -7.58
CA PRO A 60 7.82 13.06 -7.14
C PRO A 60 7.38 11.62 -7.44
N LEU A 61 6.55 11.02 -6.59
CA LEU A 61 5.99 9.69 -6.86
C LEU A 61 5.11 9.65 -8.12
N SER A 62 4.61 10.80 -8.56
CA SER A 62 3.88 10.95 -9.84
C SER A 62 4.78 11.00 -11.08
N ASP A 63 6.10 10.86 -10.93
CA ASP A 63 7.03 10.82 -12.06
C ASP A 63 6.64 9.67 -13.01
N SER A 64 6.54 9.97 -14.31
CA SER A 64 6.08 9.02 -15.33
C SER A 64 7.00 7.80 -15.49
N ARG A 65 8.23 7.87 -14.98
CA ARG A 65 9.16 6.72 -14.95
C ARG A 65 8.80 5.69 -13.90
N ILE A 66 7.95 6.03 -12.92
CA ILE A 66 7.47 5.14 -11.86
C ILE A 66 6.07 4.64 -12.25
N PRO A 67 5.94 3.38 -12.72
CA PRO A 67 4.63 2.84 -13.07
C PRO A 67 3.66 2.85 -11.90
N ASP A 68 2.36 2.94 -12.19
CA ASP A 68 1.32 2.94 -11.15
C ASP A 68 1.29 1.62 -10.36
N GLU A 69 1.41 0.49 -11.05
CA GLU A 69 1.45 -0.84 -10.44
C GLU A 69 2.89 -1.29 -10.13
N SER A 70 3.76 -0.37 -9.68
CA SER A 70 5.14 -0.70 -9.34
C SER A 70 5.35 -0.93 -7.85
N LEU A 71 6.23 -1.87 -7.53
CA LEU A 71 6.65 -2.16 -6.15
C LEU A 71 7.27 -0.94 -5.45
N ILE A 72 7.91 -0.04 -6.21
CA ILE A 72 8.42 1.25 -5.68
C ILE A 72 7.27 2.08 -5.12
N ARG A 73 6.16 2.19 -5.86
CA ARG A 73 4.99 2.97 -5.44
C ARG A 73 4.32 2.37 -4.21
N GLU A 74 4.20 1.05 -4.16
CA GLU A 74 3.74 0.34 -2.98
C GLU A 74 4.65 0.62 -1.78
N THR A 75 5.96 0.43 -1.93
CA THR A 75 6.95 0.66 -0.87
C THR A 75 6.91 2.09 -0.34
N VAL A 76 6.80 3.09 -1.20
CA VAL A 76 6.74 4.51 -0.80
C VAL A 76 5.45 4.82 -0.04
N LYS A 77 4.30 4.29 -0.49
CA LYS A 77 3.03 4.47 0.21
C LYS A 77 3.06 3.78 1.58
N SER A 78 3.53 2.53 1.63
CA SER A 78 3.68 1.79 2.88
C SER A 78 4.64 2.50 3.83
N ALA A 79 5.76 3.04 3.35
CA ALA A 79 6.74 3.78 4.18
C ALA A 79 6.17 5.07 4.80
N ILE A 80 5.11 5.63 4.20
CA ILE A 80 4.39 6.77 4.75
C ILE A 80 3.48 6.33 5.90
N ASP A 81 2.87 5.17 5.80
CA ASP A 81 2.02 4.67 6.89
C ASP A 81 2.86 4.07 8.02
N GLU A 82 3.90 3.29 7.67
CA GLU A 82 4.79 2.58 8.58
C GLU A 82 6.24 2.62 8.07
N SER A 83 7.15 3.23 8.82
CA SER A 83 8.56 3.37 8.44
C SER A 83 9.47 2.63 9.43
N PRO A 84 10.35 1.71 8.98
CA PRO A 84 10.60 1.33 7.58
C PRO A 84 9.53 0.41 7.01
N ALA A 85 9.24 0.55 5.71
CA ALA A 85 8.47 -0.42 4.95
C ALA A 85 9.39 -1.34 4.16
N HIS A 86 9.08 -2.62 4.18
CA HIS A 86 9.83 -3.70 3.56
C HIS A 86 8.99 -4.35 2.47
N ALA A 87 9.57 -4.50 1.27
CA ALA A 87 8.89 -5.11 0.14
C ALA A 87 9.81 -6.15 -0.52
N GLY A 88 9.44 -7.42 -0.38
CA GLY A 88 10.08 -8.53 -1.08
C GLY A 88 9.84 -8.42 -2.59
N VAL A 89 10.90 -8.52 -3.38
CA VAL A 89 10.79 -8.43 -4.83
C VAL A 89 10.57 -9.82 -5.41
N LYS A 90 9.49 -10.04 -6.16
CA LYS A 90 9.27 -11.31 -6.85
C LYS A 90 10.27 -11.49 -8.00
N LYS A 91 10.67 -12.74 -8.31
CA LYS A 91 11.59 -13.02 -9.44
C LYS A 91 11.08 -12.49 -10.77
N SER A 92 9.77 -12.55 -11.01
CA SER A 92 9.10 -12.03 -12.21
C SER A 92 9.23 -10.51 -12.35
N GLU A 93 9.23 -9.78 -11.23
CA GLU A 93 9.25 -8.31 -11.18
C GLU A 93 10.66 -7.72 -11.15
N LYS A 94 11.66 -8.50 -10.74
CA LYS A 94 13.07 -8.08 -10.61
C LYS A 94 13.58 -7.29 -11.79
N LYS A 95 13.33 -7.73 -13.03
CA LYS A 95 13.81 -7.06 -14.24
C LYS A 95 13.13 -5.71 -14.45
N ALA A 96 11.81 -5.65 -14.29
CA ALA A 96 11.05 -4.42 -14.44
C ALA A 96 11.44 -3.40 -13.36
N LEU A 97 11.54 -3.86 -12.10
CA LEU A 97 12.00 -3.04 -10.99
C LEU A 97 13.39 -2.46 -11.26
N GLN A 98 14.35 -3.30 -11.65
CA GLN A 98 15.72 -2.86 -11.93
C GLN A 98 15.74 -1.81 -13.05
N SER A 99 14.99 -2.04 -14.14
CA SER A 99 14.87 -1.07 -15.24
C SER A 99 14.29 0.27 -14.79
N THR A 100 13.28 0.26 -13.91
CA THR A 100 12.73 1.49 -13.34
C THR A 100 13.76 2.19 -12.47
N LEU A 101 14.40 1.49 -11.53
CA LEU A 101 15.41 2.06 -10.64
C LEU A 101 16.59 2.69 -11.40
N ASP A 102 17.04 2.06 -12.49
CA ASP A 102 18.13 2.57 -13.34
C ASP A 102 17.73 3.84 -14.10
N SER A 103 16.44 4.06 -14.35
CA SER A 103 15.92 5.27 -14.98
C SER A 103 15.80 6.46 -14.03
N LEU A 104 15.88 6.22 -12.71
CA LEU A 104 15.70 7.21 -11.67
C LEU A 104 17.08 7.74 -11.18
N PRO A 105 17.16 9.02 -10.77
CA PRO A 105 18.41 9.58 -10.28
C PRO A 105 18.76 8.95 -8.92
N LYS A 106 19.73 8.03 -8.92
CA LYS A 106 20.26 7.43 -7.70
C LYS A 106 21.19 8.41 -7.00
N HIS A 107 20.95 8.66 -5.72
CA HIS A 107 21.92 9.28 -4.84
C HIS A 107 22.91 8.21 -4.37
N THR A 108 24.21 8.52 -4.48
CA THR A 108 25.27 7.63 -4.02
C THR A 108 26.07 8.38 -2.95
N ASN A 109 26.10 7.81 -1.75
CA ASN A 109 26.96 8.27 -0.66
C ASN A 109 28.09 7.26 -0.48
N SER A 110 29.32 7.65 -0.83
CA SER A 110 30.50 6.78 -0.73
C SER A 110 30.91 6.49 0.71
N ASN A 111 30.57 7.38 1.66
CA ASN A 111 30.91 7.21 3.07
C ASN A 111 29.90 6.30 3.76
N GLU A 112 28.63 6.39 3.36
CA GLU A 112 27.54 5.59 3.93
C GLU A 112 26.76 4.90 2.81
N PRO A 113 27.20 3.71 2.36
CA PRO A 113 26.53 2.98 1.30
C PRO A 113 25.06 2.66 1.60
N ALA A 114 24.70 2.54 2.88
CA ALA A 114 23.32 2.36 3.34
C ALA A 114 22.41 3.56 3.03
N GLU A 115 22.97 4.76 2.90
CA GLU A 115 22.24 5.96 2.48
C GLU A 115 22.15 6.12 0.95
N SER A 116 22.82 5.24 0.21
CA SER A 116 22.71 5.23 -1.25
C SER A 116 21.35 4.68 -1.67
N GLY A 117 20.63 5.42 -2.51
CA GLY A 117 19.27 5.05 -2.89
C GLY A 117 18.57 6.14 -3.68
N TRP A 118 17.25 6.09 -3.69
CA TRP A 118 16.39 7.01 -4.42
C TRP A 118 15.53 7.78 -3.44
N TYR A 119 15.41 9.09 -3.63
CA TYR A 119 14.61 9.95 -2.75
C TYR A 119 13.32 10.30 -3.46
N ILE A 120 12.20 9.82 -2.94
CA ILE A 120 10.89 9.93 -3.58
C ILE A 120 9.95 10.72 -2.69
N GLU A 121 9.36 11.78 -3.23
CA GLU A 121 8.38 12.62 -2.53
C GLU A 121 6.95 12.11 -2.77
N HIS A 122 6.19 11.95 -1.69
CA HIS A 122 4.75 11.71 -1.74
C HIS A 122 4.05 12.36 -0.53
N GLN A 123 2.93 13.07 -0.76
CA GLN A 123 2.15 13.74 0.30
C GLN A 123 2.99 14.64 1.23
N LYS A 124 3.94 15.40 0.68
CA LYS A 124 4.89 16.26 1.43
C LYS A 124 5.84 15.50 2.37
N SER A 125 5.91 14.17 2.26
CA SER A 125 6.92 13.34 2.91
C SER A 125 7.97 12.92 1.89
N VAL A 126 9.23 12.86 2.30
CA VAL A 126 10.30 12.26 1.50
C VAL A 126 10.57 10.85 2.02
N VAL A 127 10.62 9.89 1.10
CA VAL A 127 10.96 8.50 1.38
C VAL A 127 12.27 8.18 0.69
N HIS A 128 13.25 7.74 1.47
CA HIS A 128 14.47 7.11 0.96
C HIS A 128 14.19 5.65 0.66
N VAL A 129 14.27 5.29 -0.62
CA VAL A 129 14.13 3.94 -1.11
C VAL A 129 15.52 3.37 -1.36
N SER A 130 15.80 2.21 -0.76
CA SER A 130 17.06 1.51 -0.88
C SER A 130 16.80 0.07 -1.34
N LYS A 131 17.79 -0.51 -2.03
CA LYS A 131 17.71 -1.88 -2.57
C LYS A 131 18.75 -2.74 -1.85
N TYR A 132 18.29 -3.80 -1.20
CA TYR A 132 19.13 -4.78 -0.52
C TYR A 132 19.13 -6.09 -1.28
N ILE A 133 20.27 -6.78 -1.28
CA ILE A 133 20.41 -8.13 -1.82
C ILE A 133 20.58 -9.05 -0.62
N LEU A 134 19.69 -10.04 -0.49
CA LEU A 134 19.73 -11.05 0.56
C LEU A 134 20.71 -12.16 0.12
N ASP A 135 21.69 -12.47 0.95
CA ASP A 135 22.69 -13.52 0.71
C ASP A 135 22.17 -14.93 1.10
#